data_AF-A0A955XF36-F1
#
_entry.id   AF-A0A955XF36-F1
#
_cell.length_a   1.000
_cell.length_b   1.000
_cell.length_c   1.000
_cell.angle_alpha   90.00
_cell.angle_beta   90.00
_cell.angle_gamma   90.00
#
_symmetry.space_group_name_H-M   'P 1'
#
loop_
_entity.id
_entity.type
_entity.pdbx_description
1 polymer ?
#
loop_
_entity_poly.entity_id
_entity_poly.type
_entity_poly.pdbx_seq_one_letter_code
_entity_poly.pdbx_strand_id
1 'polypeptide(L)' 'YSEIDLRGPTALVFGAEGKGLRPGVVKKCDQRVRIPMMGHIESLNLSASVAIVLFEALRQRREAGGVTEKPT' A
#
# COMPACT_ATOMS: atom_id res chain seq x y z
N TYR A 1 -7.52 1.47 -0.92
CA TYR A 1 -6.22 1.40 -0.22
C TYR A 1 -6.14 2.38 0.95
N SER A 2 -6.92 3.47 0.94
CA SER A 2 -7.02 4.46 2.03
C SER A 2 -7.98 4.08 3.17
N GLU A 3 -8.87 3.11 2.95
CA GLU A 3 -9.86 2.66 3.95
C GLU A 3 -9.28 1.69 5.00
N ILE A 4 -8.06 1.19 4.78
CA ILE A 4 -7.38 0.32 5.73
C ILE A 4 -6.58 1.13 6.74
N ASP A 5 -6.47 0.60 7.96
CA ASP A 5 -5.66 1.22 9.01
C ASP A 5 -4.18 0.89 8.82
N LEU A 6 -3.39 1.89 8.40
CA LEU A 6 -1.94 1.82 8.21
C LEU A 6 -1.16 2.53 9.34
N ARG A 7 -1.85 2.94 10.41
CA ARG A 7 -1.23 3.71 11.50
C ARG A 7 -0.27 2.84 12.33
N GLY A 8 -0.57 1.55 12.47
CA GLY A 8 0.25 0.59 13.22
C GLY A 8 1.38 -0.07 12.42
N PRO A 9 2.19 -0.94 13.07
CA PRO A 9 3.15 -1.80 12.40
C PRO A 9 2.44 -2.66 11.34
N THR A 10 2.80 -2.46 10.07
CA THR A 10 2.12 -3.10 8.94
C THR A 10 3.16 -3.60 7.95
N ALA A 11 3.02 -4.86 7.52
CA ALA A 11 3.79 -5.39 6.40
C ALA A 11 2.98 -5.22 5.10
N LEU A 12 3.56 -4.54 4.11
CA LEU A 12 2.95 -4.38 2.79
C LEU A 12 3.54 -5.43 1.84
N VAL A 13 2.67 -6.19 1.18
CA VAL A 13 3.08 -7.25 0.25
C VAL A 13 2.64 -6.89 -1.15
N PHE A 14 3.60 -6.81 -2.08
CA PHE A 14 3.35 -6.49 -3.48
C PHE A 14 3.73 -7.67 -4.37
N GLY A 15 2.99 -7.81 -5.48
CA GLY A 15 3.23 -8.85 -6.47
C GLY A 15 4.38 -8.51 -7.42
N ALA A 16 4.85 -9.52 -8.15
CA ALA A 16 5.76 -9.30 -9.27
C ALA A 16 5.02 -8.63 -10.44
N GLU A 17 5.75 -7.90 -11.27
CA GLU A 17 5.19 -7.30 -12.48
C GLU A 17 4.55 -8.37 -13.40
N GLY A 18 3.38 -8.05 -13.96
CA GLY A 18 2.58 -8.93 -14.82
C GLY A 18 1.85 -10.05 -14.07
N LYS A 19 2.56 -10.90 -13.32
CA LYS A 19 1.97 -12.07 -12.64
C LYS A 19 1.25 -11.74 -11.33
N GLY A 20 1.54 -10.58 -10.73
CA GLY A 20 0.96 -10.16 -9.46
C GLY A 20 1.35 -11.06 -8.28
N LEU A 21 0.47 -11.10 -7.27
CA LEU A 21 0.67 -11.91 -6.06
C LEU A 21 0.25 -13.36 -6.31
N ARG A 22 1.07 -14.31 -5.82
CA ARG A 22 0.70 -15.73 -5.85
C ARG A 22 -0.54 -15.98 -4.97
N PRO A 23 -1.50 -16.81 -5.40
CA PRO A 23 -2.73 -17.05 -4.63
C PRO A 23 -2.49 -17.50 -3.17
N GLY A 24 -1.48 -18.34 -2.94
CA GLY A 24 -1.12 -18.79 -1.59
C GLY A 24 -0.56 -17.68 -0.68
N VAL A 25 0.01 -16.62 -1.26
CA VAL A 25 0.46 -15.44 -0.50
C VAL A 25 -0.74 -14.58 -0.13
N VAL A 26 -1.64 -14.32 -1.10
CA VAL A 26 -2.87 -13.54 -0.85
C VAL A 26 -3.72 -14.16 0.26
N LYS A 27 -3.82 -15.50 0.31
CA LYS A 27 -4.55 -16.22 1.37
C LYS A 27 -3.97 -16.05 2.78
N LYS A 28 -2.70 -15.64 2.90
CA LYS A 28 -2.03 -15.40 4.19
C LYS A 28 -2.08 -13.93 4.62
N CYS A 29 -2.56 -13.03 3.77
CA CYS A 29 -2.68 -11.62 4.11
C CYS A 29 -3.98 -11.38 4.87
N ASP A 30 -3.92 -10.56 5.91
CA ASP A 30 -5.10 -10.19 6.72
C ASP A 30 -6.08 -9.32 5.92
N GLN A 31 -5.55 -8.48 5.04
CA GLN A 31 -6.32 -7.54 4.23
C GLN A 31 -5.82 -7.53 2.80
N ARG A 32 -6.74 -7.28 1.86
CA ARG A 32 -6.45 -7.08 0.45
C ARG A 32 -6.90 -5.69 0.04
N VAL A 33 -5.97 -4.92 -0.52
CA VAL A 33 -6.25 -3.58 -1.04
C VAL A 33 -5.97 -3.50 -2.52
N ARG A 34 -6.72 -2.61 -3.19
CA ARG A 34 -6.44 -2.17 -4.55
C ARG A 34 -6.35 -0.65 -4.61
N ILE A 35 -5.54 -0.16 -5.54
CA ILE A 35 -5.59 1.22 -6.00
C ILE A 35 -6.69 1.27 -7.07
N PRO A 36 -7.69 2.17 -6.98
CA PRO A 36 -8.66 2.35 -8.05
C PRO A 36 -7.97 2.77 -9.34
N MET A 37 -8.16 1.98 -10.41
CA MET A 37 -7.70 2.32 -11.75
C MET A 37 -8.85 2.96 -12.52
N MET A 38 -8.55 3.99 -13.31
CA MET A 38 -9.50 4.64 -14.21
C MET A 38 -9.17 4.25 -15.66
N GLY A 39 -10.20 4.00 -16.47
CA GLY A 39 -10.03 3.61 -17.88
C GLY A 39 -9.61 2.16 -18.08
N HIS A 40 -8.85 1.89 -19.15
CA HIS A 40 -8.52 0.54 -19.62
C HIS A 40 -7.16 0.00 -19.15
N ILE A 41 -6.53 0.64 -18.15
CA ILE A 41 -5.25 0.17 -17.59
C ILE A 41 -5.48 -0.86 -16.49
N GLU A 42 -4.84 -2.01 -16.60
CA GLU A 42 -4.97 -3.12 -15.64
C GLU A 42 -4.24 -2.84 -14.32
N SER A 43 -3.09 -2.16 -14.38
CA SER A 43 -2.27 -1.83 -13.21
C SER A 43 -1.35 -0.65 -13.45
N LEU A 44 -0.93 0.01 -12.37
CA LEU A 44 0.20 0.92 -12.40
C LEU A 44 1.53 0.15 -12.41
N ASN A 45 2.61 0.85 -12.72
CA ASN A 45 3.97 0.38 -12.44
C ASN A 45 4.10 -0.01 -10.95
N LEU A 46 4.92 -1.02 -10.65
CA LEU A 46 5.10 -1.51 -9.29
C LEU A 46 5.63 -0.42 -8.35
N SER A 47 6.63 0.35 -8.77
CA SER A 47 7.21 1.42 -7.94
C SER A 47 6.18 2.53 -7.64
N ALA A 48 5.35 2.90 -8.61
CA ALA A 48 4.28 3.86 -8.42
C ALA A 48 3.22 3.35 -7.44
N SER A 49 2.85 2.07 -7.54
CA SER A 49 1.92 1.43 -6.60
C SER A 49 2.46 1.42 -5.17
N VAL A 50 3.74 1.08 -5.01
CA VAL A 50 4.42 1.10 -3.71
C VAL A 50 4.45 2.52 -3.13
N ALA A 51 4.83 3.51 -3.93
CA ALA A 51 4.88 4.90 -3.51
C ALA A 51 3.51 5.39 -3.02
N ILE A 52 2.44 5.15 -3.78
CA ILE A 52 1.07 5.57 -3.41
C ILE A 52 0.67 5.01 -2.04
N VAL A 53 0.91 3.71 -1.79
CA VAL A 53 0.51 3.07 -0.53
C VAL A 53 1.39 3.53 0.63
N LEU A 54 2.69 3.75 0.42
CA LEU A 54 3.58 4.27 1.47
C LEU A 54 3.24 5.71 1.86
N PHE A 55 2.92 6.57 0.89
CA PHE A 55 2.51 7.94 1.18
C PHE A 55 1.14 8.01 1.87
N GLU A 56 0.23 7.08 1.57
CA GLU A 56 -1.01 6.95 2.31
C GLU A 56 -0.77 6.50 3.76
N ALA A 57 0.11 5.51 3.99
CA ALA A 57 0.51 5.13 5.34
C ALA A 57 1.14 6.30 6.10
N LEU A 58 2.00 7.08 5.44
CA LEU A 58 2.60 8.28 6.01
C LEU A 58 1.54 9.32 6.38
N ARG A 59 0.56 9.57 5.49
CA ARG A 59 -0.55 10.50 5.74
C ARG A 59 -1.34 10.10 6.99
N GLN A 60 -1.77 8.83 7.07
CA GLN A 60 -2.52 8.33 8.22
C GLN A 60 -1.71 8.39 9.53
N ARG A 61 -0.41 8.06 9.47
CA ARG A 61 0.48 8.12 10.65
C ARG A 61 0.74 9.55 11.12
N ARG A 62 0.84 10.51 10.19
CA ARG A 62 0.95 11.94 10.53
C ARG A 62 -0.31 12.46 11.21
N GLU A 63 -1.49 12.11 10.67
CA GLU A 63 -2.78 12.47 11.28
C GLU A 63 -2.96 11.85 12.67
N ALA A 64 -2.39 10.67 12.90
CA ALA A 64 -2.40 9.99 14.20
C ALA A 64 -1.31 10.48 15.18
N GLY A 65 -0.50 11.49 14.81
CA GLY A 65 0.58 12.03 15.64
C GLY A 65 1.82 11.11 15.77
N GLY A 66 1.92 10.06 14.95
CA GLY A 66 2.95 9.01 15.07
C GLY A 66 4.27 9.29 14.32
N VAL A 67 4.42 10.43 13.66
CA VAL A 67 5.64 10.79 12.93
C VAL A 67 6.25 12.04 13.53
N THR A 68 7.24 11.88 14.41
CA THR A 68 8.16 12.97 14.77
C THR A 68 9.03 13.26 13.55
N GLU A 69 8.92 14.45 12.98
CA GLU A 69 9.86 14.89 11.95
C GLU A 69 11.29 14.80 12.51
N LYS A 70 12.20 14.20 11.75
CA LYS A 70 13.62 14.26 12.08
C LYS A 70 14.10 15.67 11.71
N PRO A 71 14.75 16.43 12.60
CA PRO A 71 15.27 17.74 12.25
C PRO A 71 16.31 17.56 11.13
N THR A 72 16.11 18.26 10.02
CA THR A 72 17.12 18.44 8.96
C THR A 72 18.28 19.29 9.43
#